data_AF-A0A3M0XL86-F1
#
_entry.id   AF-A0A3M0XL86-F1
#
_cell.length_a   1.000
_cell.length_b   1.000
_cell.length_c   1.000
_cell.angle_alpha   90.00
_cell.angle_beta   90.00
_cell.angle_gamma   90.00
#
_symmetry.space_group_name_H-M   'P 1'
#
loop_
_entity.id
_entity.type
_entity.pdbx_description
1 polymer ?
#
loop_
_entity_poly.entity_id
_entity_poly.type
_entity_poly.pdbx_seq_one_letter_code
_entity_poly.pdbx_strand_id
1 'polypeptide(L)' 'EVIGFANKLERAVKRTIEDGIMTKDLALIAEPKVDKYVYTEEFIRAVKDRLDKEEEIR' A
#
# COMPACT_ATOMS: atom_id res chain seq x y z
N GLU A 1 0.11 -21.72 -3.79
CA GLU A 1 -0.92 -20.67 -3.93
C GLU A 1 -0.89 -19.68 -2.76
N VAL A 2 -1.17 -20.11 -1.52
CA VAL A 2 -1.26 -19.23 -0.32
C VAL A 2 0.00 -18.40 -0.05
N ILE A 3 1.19 -19.01 -0.04
CA ILE A 3 2.47 -18.28 0.18
C ILE A 3 2.68 -17.22 -0.92
N GLY A 4 2.27 -17.54 -2.15
CA GLY A 4 2.37 -16.61 -3.28
C GLY A 4 1.49 -15.38 -3.09
N PHE A 5 0.26 -15.59 -2.62
CA PHE A 5 -0.65 -14.50 -2.27
C PHE A 5 -0.11 -13.64 -1.12
N ALA A 6 0.37 -14.24 -0.03
CA ALA A 6 0.94 -13.51 1.10
C ALA A 6 2.10 -12.59 0.67
N ASN A 7 3.04 -13.12 -0.12
CA ASN A 7 4.16 -12.35 -0.65
C ASN A 7 3.71 -11.20 -1.56
N LYS A 8 2.63 -11.37 -2.33
CA LYS A 8 2.06 -10.31 -3.18
C LYS A 8 1.42 -9.22 -2.34
N LEU A 9 0.61 -9.59 -1.35
CA LEU A 9 -0.04 -8.64 -0.46
C LEU A 9 0.98 -7.78 0.29
N GLU A 10 2.04 -8.39 0.84
CA GLU A 10 3.13 -7.65 1.51
C GLU A 10 3.81 -6.64 0.59
N ARG A 11 4.09 -7.03 -0.66
CA ARG A 11 4.65 -6.10 -1.66
C ARG A 11 3.68 -4.97 -2.01
N ALA A 12 2.40 -5.28 -2.16
CA ALA A 12 1.39 -4.28 -2.48
C ALA A 12 1.27 -3.22 -1.36
N VAL A 13 1.30 -3.66 -0.10
CA VAL A 13 1.32 -2.75 1.07
C VAL A 13 2.55 -1.86 1.05
N LYS A 14 3.76 -2.45 0.95
CA LYS A 14 5.03 -1.68 0.97
C LYS A 14 5.06 -0.62 -0.12
N ARG A 15 4.74 -1.00 -1.35
CA ARG A 15 4.74 -0.05 -2.48
C ARG A 15 3.69 1.05 -2.34
N THR A 16 2.54 0.76 -1.71
CA THR A 16 1.51 1.77 -1.45
C THR A 16 2.05 2.85 -0.50
N ILE A 17 2.77 2.45 0.55
CA ILE A 17 3.43 3.36 1.48
C ILE A 17 4.57 4.13 0.78
N GLU A 18 5.43 3.44 0.02
CA GLU A 18 6.56 4.05 -0.71
C GLU A 18 6.11 5.10 -1.75
N ASP A 19 4.92 4.92 -2.34
CA ASP A 19 4.30 5.90 -3.24
C ASP A 19 3.62 7.07 -2.50
N GLY A 20 3.81 7.19 -1.19
CA GLY A 20 3.30 8.28 -0.36
C GLY A 20 1.84 8.11 0.07
N ILE A 21 1.20 6.97 -0.21
CA ILE A 21 -0.18 6.69 0.22
C ILE A 21 -0.10 5.94 1.54
N MET A 22 -0.30 6.64 2.66
CA MET A 22 -0.20 6.05 4.00
C MET A 22 -1.16 6.70 4.99
N THR A 23 -1.38 6.02 6.12
CA THR A 23 -2.15 6.54 7.25
C THR A 23 -1.33 7.54 8.07
N LYS A 24 -2.02 8.33 8.90
CA LYS A 24 -1.45 9.48 9.61
C LYS A 24 -0.26 9.13 10.50
N ASP A 25 -0.26 7.96 11.13
CA ASP A 25 0.81 7.45 11.98
C ASP A 25 2.14 7.34 11.22
N LEU A 26 2.14 6.76 10.03
CA LEU A 26 3.34 6.67 9.19
C LEU A 26 3.73 8.02 8.60
N ALA A 27 2.77 8.85 8.20
CA ALA A 27 3.04 10.17 7.63
C ALA A 27 3.82 11.08 8.59
N LEU A 28 3.62 10.94 9.91
CA LEU A 28 4.32 11.71 10.94
C LEU A 28 5.82 11.40 11.04
N ILE A 29 6.25 10.22 10.59
CA ILE A 29 7.64 9.74 10.69
C ILE A 29 8.27 9.46 9.32
N ALA A 30 7.54 9.72 8.23
CA ALA A 30 8.01 9.43 6.87
C ALA A 30 9.14 10.37 6.43
N GLU A 31 10.08 9.81 5.69
CA GLU A 31 11.13 10.55 4.99
C GLU A 31 11.18 10.11 3.52
N PRO A 32 11.01 11.03 2.55
CA PRO A 32 10.74 12.46 2.72
C PRO A 32 9.37 12.74 3.38
N LYS A 33 9.19 13.96 3.89
CA LYS A 33 7.91 14.38 4.49
C LYS A 33 6.77 14.22 3.49
N VAL A 34 5.67 13.64 3.95
CA VAL A 34 4.44 13.48 3.18
C VAL A 34 3.38 14.39 3.78
N ASP A 35 2.89 15.36 3.00
CA ASP A 35 1.92 16.36 3.49
C ASP A 35 0.49 15.84 3.59
N LYS A 36 0.20 14.69 2.97
CA LYS A 36 -1.14 14.10 2.90
C LYS A 36 -1.13 12.69 3.47
N TYR A 37 -2.20 12.34 4.16
CA TYR A 37 -2.47 10.99 4.62
C TYR A 37 -3.90 10.61 4.26
N VAL A 38 -4.17 9.32 4.23
CA VAL A 38 -5.50 8.76 3.94
C VAL A 38 -6.09 8.07 5.18
N TYR A 39 -7.40 7.88 5.18
CA TYR A 39 -8.07 7.08 6.20
C TYR A 39 -7.90 5.58 5.95
N THR A 40 -8.20 4.77 6.97
CA THR A 40 -7.99 3.32 6.94
C THR A 40 -8.64 2.64 5.74
N GLU A 41 -9.90 2.97 5.41
CA GLU A 41 -10.58 2.36 4.26
C GLU A 41 -9.95 2.74 2.93
N GLU A 42 -9.52 3.99 2.78
CA GLU A 42 -8.86 4.49 1.57
C GLU A 42 -7.50 3.82 1.37
N PHE A 43 -6.74 3.61 2.45
CA PHE A 43 -5.48 2.86 2.41
C PHE A 43 -5.71 1.41 1.97
N ILE A 44 -6.71 0.72 2.56
CA ILE A 44 -7.04 -0.66 2.19
C ILE A 44 -7.48 -0.75 0.72
N ARG A 45 -8.28 0.22 0.23
CA ARG A 45 -8.67 0.30 -1.18
C ARG A 45 -7.45 0.48 -2.08
N ALA A 46 -6.52 1.38 -1.74
CA ALA A 46 -5.30 1.58 -2.51
C ALA A 46 -4.41 0.32 -2.58
N VAL A 47 -4.29 -0.42 -1.46
CA VAL A 47 -3.59 -1.71 -1.44
C VAL A 47 -4.29 -2.74 -2.32
N LYS A 48 -5.62 -2.83 -2.25
CA LYS A 48 -6.41 -3.72 -3.11
C LYS A 48 -6.23 -3.38 -4.59
N ASP A 49 -6.38 -2.11 -4.97
CA ASP A 49 -6.23 -1.67 -6.35
C ASP A 49 -4.83 -2.00 -6.91
N ARG A 50 -3.80 -1.92 -6.07
CA ARG A 50 -2.44 -2.33 -6.44
C ARG A 50 -2.32 -3.84 -6.57
N LEU A 51 -2.87 -4.60 -5.62
CA LEU A 51 -2.83 -6.05 -5.65
C LEU A 51 -3.52 -6.58 -6.91
N ASP A 52 -4.69 -6.05 -7.26
CA ASP A 52 -5.45 -6.43 -8.46
C ASP A 52 -4.65 -6.13 -9.75
N LYS A 53 -3.99 -4.97 -9.85
CA LYS A 53 -3.10 -4.65 -10.99
C LYS A 53 -1.92 -5.60 -11.13
N GLU A 54 -1.35 -6.09 -10.03
CA GLU A 54 -0.27 -7.09 -10.07
C GLU A 54 -0.77 -8.49 -10.48
N GLU A 55 -2.07 -8.78 -10.36
CA GLU A 55 -2.69 -10.01 -10.88
C GLU A 55 -2.99 -9.91 -12.38
N GLU A 56 -3.44 -8.76 -12.88
CA GLU A 56 -3.76 -8.55 -14.31
C GLU A 56 -2.54 -8.62 -15.25
N ILE A 57 -1.33 -8.45 -14.73
CA ILE A 57 -0.07 -8.50 -15.50
C ILE A 57 0.44 -9.95 -15.68
N ARG A 58 -0.24 -10.96 -15.13
CA ARG A 58 0.13 -12.39 -15.24
C ARG A 58 -0.72 -13.13 -16.26
#